data_AF-A0A953RGI1-F1
#
_entry.id   AF-A0A953RGI1-F1
#
_cell.length_a   1.000
_cell.length_b   1.000
_cell.length_c   1.000
_cell.angle_alpha   90.00
_cell.angle_beta   90.00
_cell.angle_gamma   90.00
#
_symmetry.space_group_name_H-M   'P 1'
#
loop_
_entity.id
_entity.type
_entity.pdbx_description
1 polymer ?
#
loop_
_entity_poly.entity_id
_entity_poly.type
_entity_poly.pdbx_seq_one_letter_code
_entity_poly.pdbx_strand_id
1 'polypeptide(L)'
;MLVIRQQQMAAFAQAAVKSFDDRVVIHLNKFFPEQCGTLGEPQLREFIRYGVERANTYGIVAERDVCKYIDLMAVFGRDFDTDPRLRWAGVILGTKQNFGANIQHLIAAAQDHLRRL
;
A
#
# COMPACT_ATOMS: atom_id res chain seq x y z
N MET A 1 -2.12 -24.33 -30.37
CA MET A 1 -2.40 -22.92 -30.08
C MET A 1 -3.12 -22.84 -28.75
N LEU A 2 -2.58 -22.09 -27.77
CA LEU A 2 -3.16 -21.99 -26.43
C LEU A 2 -4.23 -20.88 -26.43
N VAL A 3 -5.51 -21.23 -26.29
CA VAL A 3 -6.62 -20.25 -26.21
C VAL A 3 -6.93 -20.00 -24.73
N ILE A 4 -6.59 -18.83 -24.20
CA ILE A 4 -6.88 -18.46 -22.80
C ILE A 4 -8.36 -18.10 -22.68
N ARG A 5 -9.11 -18.84 -21.87
CA ARG A 5 -10.53 -18.59 -21.57
C ARG A 5 -10.67 -17.55 -20.44
N GLN A 6 -11.77 -16.80 -20.43
CA GLN A 6 -12.04 -15.78 -19.38
C GLN A 6 -11.96 -16.36 -17.96
N GLN A 7 -12.49 -17.57 -17.74
CA GLN A 7 -12.42 -18.25 -16.44
C GLN A 7 -10.97 -18.52 -16.00
N GLN A 8 -10.08 -18.87 -16.94
CA GLN A 8 -8.66 -19.09 -16.64
C GLN A 8 -7.97 -17.77 -16.29
N MET A 9 -8.29 -16.69 -17.00
CA MET A 9 -7.78 -15.35 -16.65
C MET A 9 -8.27 -14.90 -15.28
N ALA A 10 -9.54 -15.10 -14.94
CA ALA A 10 -10.07 -14.78 -13.61
C ALA A 10 -9.36 -15.58 -12.50
N ALA A 11 -9.10 -16.87 -12.72
CA ALA A 11 -8.34 -17.69 -11.78
C ALA A 11 -6.90 -17.21 -11.60
N PHE A 12 -6.22 -16.80 -12.69
CA PHE A 12 -4.88 -16.22 -12.60
C PHE A 12 -4.87 -14.88 -11.85
N ALA A 13 -5.85 -14.01 -12.09
CA ALA A 13 -5.98 -12.75 -11.39
C ALA A 13 -6.18 -12.95 -9.88
N GLN A 14 -7.06 -13.86 -9.48
CA GLN A 14 -7.28 -14.19 -8.06
C GLN A 14 -6.01 -14.76 -7.41
N ALA A 15 -5.30 -15.65 -8.11
CA ALA A 15 -4.05 -16.20 -7.62
C ALA A 15 -2.97 -15.12 -7.44
N ALA A 16 -2.88 -14.17 -8.38
CA ALA A 16 -1.94 -13.05 -8.29
C ALA A 16 -2.24 -12.14 -7.09
N VAL A 17 -3.51 -11.75 -6.90
CA VAL A 17 -3.95 -10.95 -5.74
C VAL A 17 -3.63 -11.65 -4.43
N LYS A 18 -4.00 -12.93 -4.29
CA LYS A 18 -3.71 -13.71 -3.09
C LYS A 18 -2.20 -13.78 -2.83
N SER A 19 -1.41 -14.00 -3.88
CA SER A 19 0.05 -14.09 -3.78
C SER A 19 0.67 -12.76 -3.33
N PHE A 20 0.14 -11.63 -3.80
CA PHE A 20 0.55 -10.31 -3.32
C PHE A 20 0.19 -10.10 -1.85
N ASP A 21 -1.06 -10.34 -1.46
CA ASP A 21 -1.52 -10.21 -0.07
C ASP A 21 -0.64 -11.04 0.88
N ASP A 22 -0.35 -12.30 0.53
CA ASP A 22 0.48 -13.19 1.35
C ASP A 22 1.92 -12.65 1.49
N ARG A 23 2.51 -12.05 0.44
CA ARG A 23 3.82 -11.39 0.52
C ARG A 23 3.80 -10.17 1.43
N VAL A 24 2.76 -9.34 1.34
CA VAL A 24 2.64 -8.13 2.18
C VAL A 24 2.38 -8.50 3.64
N VAL A 25 1.58 -9.53 3.92
CA VAL A 25 1.41 -10.06 5.29
C VAL A 25 2.74 -10.47 5.89
N ILE A 26 3.56 -11.23 5.15
CA ILE A 26 4.90 -11.64 5.62
C ILE A 26 5.80 -10.43 5.88
N HIS A 27 5.77 -9.45 4.97
CA HIS A 27 6.54 -8.21 5.10
C HIS A 27 6.12 -7.42 6.34
N LEU A 28 4.83 -7.18 6.54
CA LEU A 28 4.32 -6.41 7.68
C LEU A 28 4.58 -7.12 9.01
N ASN A 29 4.42 -8.44 9.09
CA ASN A 29 4.78 -9.18 10.30
C ASN A 29 6.28 -9.11 10.64
N LYS A 30 7.14 -8.94 9.63
CA LYS A 30 8.58 -8.81 9.82
C LYS A 30 8.98 -7.40 10.30
N PHE A 31 8.39 -6.35 9.73
CA PHE A 31 8.83 -4.97 9.96
C PHE A 31 7.96 -4.19 10.96
N PHE A 32 6.72 -4.62 11.18
CA PHE A 32 5.74 -4.01 12.06
C PHE A 32 5.07 -5.07 12.98
N PRO A 33 5.85 -5.88 13.71
CA PRO A 33 5.33 -7.03 14.46
C PRO A 33 4.35 -6.63 15.55
N GLU A 34 4.55 -5.49 16.22
CA GLU A 34 3.64 -5.00 17.28
C GLU A 34 2.28 -4.59 16.72
N GLN A 35 2.28 -3.84 15.61
CA GLN A 35 1.07 -3.42 14.90
C GLN A 35 0.30 -4.66 14.39
N CYS A 36 1.01 -5.61 13.79
CA CYS A 36 0.41 -6.84 13.27
C CYS A 36 -0.16 -7.74 14.39
N GLY A 37 0.58 -7.89 15.49
CA GLY A 37 0.15 -8.67 16.65
C GLY A 37 -1.11 -8.10 17.31
N THR A 38 -1.25 -6.78 17.32
CA THR A 38 -2.44 -6.10 17.86
C THR A 38 -3.66 -6.25 16.94
N LEU A 39 -3.47 -6.17 15.62
CA LEU A 39 -4.55 -6.28 14.63
C LEU A 39 -5.08 -7.71 14.51
N GLY A 40 -4.20 -8.71 14.47
CA GLY A 40 -4.54 -10.08 14.08
C GLY A 40 -4.65 -10.25 12.55
N GLU A 41 -4.58 -11.49 12.08
CA GLU A 41 -4.47 -11.77 10.63
C GLU A 41 -5.67 -11.28 9.78
N PRO A 42 -6.95 -11.48 10.18
CA PRO A 42 -8.08 -11.03 9.37
C PRO A 42 -8.08 -9.51 9.14
N GLN A 43 -7.81 -8.75 10.20
CA GLN A 43 -7.75 -7.30 10.18
C GLN A 43 -6.52 -6.79 9.43
N LEU A 44 -5.38 -7.49 9.53
CA LEU A 44 -4.20 -7.19 8.73
C LEU A 44 -4.48 -7.36 7.23
N ARG A 45 -5.23 -8.39 6.83
CA ARG A 45 -5.63 -8.57 5.42
C ARG A 45 -6.62 -7.51 4.96
N GLU A 46 -7.54 -7.07 5.82
CA GLU A 46 -8.41 -5.92 5.52
C GLU A 46 -7.59 -4.63 5.35
N PHE A 47 -6.62 -4.40 6.23
CA PHE A 47 -5.72 -3.25 6.18
C PHE A 47 -4.92 -3.22 4.86
N ILE A 48 -4.40 -4.36 4.41
CA ILE A 48 -3.70 -4.49 3.12
C ILE A 48 -4.64 -4.17 1.97
N ARG A 49 -5.84 -4.78 1.91
CA ARG A 49 -6.82 -4.52 0.84
C ARG A 49 -7.23 -3.06 0.79
N TYR A 50 -7.48 -2.46 1.94
CA TYR A 50 -7.76 -1.03 2.06
C TYR A 50 -6.61 -0.19 1.49
N GLY A 51 -5.37 -0.53 1.82
CA GLY A 51 -4.20 0.17 1.29
C GLY A 51 -4.04 0.02 -0.23
N VAL A 52 -4.32 -1.16 -0.78
CA VAL A 52 -4.34 -1.40 -2.25
C VAL A 52 -5.39 -0.51 -2.92
N GLU A 53 -6.61 -0.48 -2.40
CA GLU A 53 -7.69 0.34 -2.95
C GLU A 53 -7.36 1.83 -2.88
N ARG A 54 -6.82 2.30 -1.76
CA ARG A 54 -6.41 3.70 -1.57
C ARG A 54 -5.26 4.08 -2.51
N ALA A 55 -4.21 3.28 -2.58
CA ALA A 55 -3.07 3.48 -3.48
C ALA A 55 -3.53 3.59 -4.95
N ASN A 56 -4.50 2.75 -5.34
CA ASN A 56 -5.06 2.78 -6.69
C ASN A 56 -5.79 4.09 -7.02
N THR A 57 -6.42 4.77 -6.04
CA THR A 57 -7.06 6.08 -6.29
C THR A 57 -6.06 7.17 -6.67
N TYR A 58 -4.78 7.01 -6.29
CA TYR A 58 -3.66 7.85 -6.68
C TYR A 58 -2.87 7.30 -7.88
N GLY A 59 -3.35 6.21 -8.50
CA GLY A 59 -2.70 5.51 -9.60
C GLY A 59 -1.38 4.83 -9.23
N ILE A 60 -1.18 4.53 -7.94
CA ILE A 60 -0.07 3.70 -7.47
C ILE A 60 -0.48 2.24 -7.64
N VAL A 61 -0.03 1.62 -8.73
CA VAL A 61 -0.46 0.26 -9.14
C VAL A 61 0.67 -0.77 -9.16
N ALA A 62 1.93 -0.33 -9.17
CA ALA A 62 3.07 -1.23 -9.10
C ALA A 62 3.14 -1.86 -7.70
N GLU A 63 3.16 -3.20 -7.61
CA GLU A 63 3.13 -3.92 -6.32
C GLU A 63 4.15 -3.39 -5.30
N ARG A 64 5.38 -3.07 -5.75
CA ARG A 64 6.42 -2.51 -4.90
C ARG A 64 6.02 -1.18 -4.27
N ASP A 65 5.36 -0.32 -5.04
CA ASP A 65 4.97 1.02 -4.60
C ASP A 65 3.67 0.99 -3.79
N VAL A 66 2.78 0.04 -4.07
CA VAL A 66 1.63 -0.27 -3.21
C VAL A 66 2.12 -0.78 -1.84
N CYS A 67 3.10 -1.69 -1.80
CA CYS A 67 3.68 -2.17 -0.55
C CYS A 67 4.26 -1.02 0.29
N LYS A 68 5.03 -0.12 -0.33
CA LYS A 68 5.54 1.09 0.33
C LYS A 68 4.43 2.01 0.84
N TYR A 69 3.33 2.15 0.10
CA TYR A 69 2.17 2.93 0.56
C TYR A 69 1.56 2.30 1.82
N ILE A 70 1.43 0.98 1.86
CA ILE A 70 0.94 0.24 3.03
C ILE A 70 1.91 0.38 4.21
N ASP A 71 3.22 0.36 3.98
CA ASP A 71 4.23 0.64 5.02
C ASP A 71 4.01 2.03 5.63
N LEU A 72 3.71 3.05 4.81
CA LEU A 72 3.40 4.40 5.31
C LEU A 72 2.10 4.43 6.12
N MET A 73 1.07 3.66 5.72
CA MET A 73 -0.13 3.52 6.55
C MET A 73 0.18 2.88 7.90
N ALA A 74 1.10 1.91 7.95
CA ALA A 74 1.48 1.25 9.20
C ALA A 74 2.23 2.21 10.15
N VAL A 75 3.01 3.15 9.58
CA VAL A 75 3.78 4.15 10.34
C VAL A 75 2.92 5.33 10.79
N PHE A 76 2.12 5.89 9.87
CA PHE A 76 1.42 7.16 10.08
C PHE A 76 -0.08 7.01 10.34
N GLY A 77 -0.62 5.80 10.27
CA GLY A 77 -2.03 5.50 10.43
C GLY A 77 -2.74 5.19 9.11
N ARG A 78 -3.86 4.46 9.20
CA ARG A 78 -4.64 3.94 8.07
C ARG A 78 -4.97 5.00 7.00
N ASP A 79 -5.29 6.21 7.45
CA ASP A 79 -5.79 7.31 6.61
C ASP A 79 -4.82 8.50 6.51
N PHE A 80 -3.51 8.22 6.63
CA PHE A 80 -2.45 9.24 6.66
C PHE A 80 -2.49 10.22 5.47
N ASP A 81 -2.95 9.75 4.32
CA ASP A 81 -3.05 10.52 3.07
C ASP A 81 -4.07 11.66 3.16
N THR A 82 -5.02 11.56 4.10
CA THR A 82 -6.05 12.57 4.35
C THR A 82 -5.97 13.21 5.74
N ASP A 83 -5.00 12.82 6.57
CA ASP A 83 -4.83 13.39 7.90
C ASP A 83 -4.43 14.88 7.80
N PRO A 84 -5.22 15.82 8.38
CA PRO A 84 -4.89 17.25 8.40
C PRO A 84 -3.55 17.59 9.07
N ARG A 85 -3.01 16.70 9.92
CA ARG A 85 -1.68 16.84 10.54
C ARG A 85 -0.54 16.45 9.60
N LEU A 86 -0.84 15.65 8.57
CA LEU A 86 0.11 15.15 7.58
C LEU A 86 -0.16 15.75 6.19
N ARG A 87 -0.36 17.08 6.13
CA ARG A 87 -0.69 17.80 4.88
C ARG A 87 0.25 17.50 3.71
N TRP A 88 1.52 17.20 4.00
CA TRP A 88 2.52 16.84 2.99
C TRP A 88 2.09 15.61 2.18
N ALA A 89 1.44 14.63 2.80
CA ALA A 89 1.01 13.39 2.14
C ALA A 89 -0.05 13.69 1.08
N GLY A 90 -1.13 14.38 1.46
CA GLY A 90 -2.20 14.77 0.55
C GLY A 90 -1.74 15.68 -0.59
N VAL A 91 -0.81 16.62 -0.32
CA VAL A 91 -0.25 17.50 -1.36
C VAL A 91 0.56 16.72 -2.40
N ILE A 92 1.42 15.80 -1.96
CA ILE A 92 2.24 14.99 -2.86
C ILE A 92 1.34 14.06 -3.69
N LEU A 93 0.39 13.39 -3.04
CA LEU A 93 -0.52 12.44 -3.69
C LEU A 93 -1.52 13.13 -4.64
N GLY A 94 -1.92 14.37 -4.34
CA GLY A 94 -2.80 15.18 -5.18
C GLY A 94 -2.15 15.71 -6.46
N THR A 95 -0.82 15.62 -6.59
CA THR A 95 -0.10 16.08 -7.78
C THR A 95 -0.21 15.03 -8.88
N LYS A 96 -1.23 15.18 -9.75
CA LYS A 96 -1.61 14.22 -10.82
C LYS A 96 -0.56 13.98 -11.92
N GLN A 97 0.62 14.57 -11.87
CA GLN A 97 1.53 14.57 -13.02
C GLN A 97 2.45 13.36 -13.16
N ASN A 98 2.66 12.49 -12.14
CA ASN A 98 3.54 11.32 -12.30
C ASN A 98 3.15 10.13 -11.42
N PHE A 99 2.49 9.13 -12.01
CA PHE A 99 2.33 7.80 -11.41
C PHE A 99 3.72 7.20 -11.12
N GLY A 100 3.97 6.73 -9.90
CA GLY A 100 5.27 6.18 -9.45
C GLY A 100 6.26 7.21 -8.90
N ALA A 101 6.39 8.42 -9.46
CA ALA A 101 7.23 9.45 -8.84
C ALA A 101 6.64 9.96 -7.51
N ASN A 102 5.31 9.93 -7.39
CA ASN A 102 4.61 10.33 -6.18
C ASN A 102 5.02 9.48 -4.96
N ILE A 103 5.25 8.17 -5.11
CA ILE A 103 5.64 7.32 -3.96
C ILE A 103 7.07 7.61 -3.48
N GLN A 104 7.98 7.99 -4.37
CA GLN A 104 9.36 8.31 -4.01
C GLN A 104 9.41 9.63 -3.23
N HIS A 105 8.71 10.65 -3.72
CA HIS A 105 8.55 11.91 -2.99
C HIS A 105 7.84 11.72 -1.66
N LEU A 106 6.83 10.84 -1.61
CA LEU A 106 6.11 10.53 -0.38
C LEU A 106 7.03 9.88 0.67
N ILE A 107 7.87 8.94 0.27
CA ILE A 107 8.86 8.32 1.17
C ILE A 107 9.90 9.35 1.65
N ALA A 108 10.41 10.19 0.76
CA ALA A 108 11.37 11.23 1.13
C ALA A 108 10.78 12.20 2.16
N ALA A 109 9.54 12.66 1.93
CA ALA A 109 8.82 13.53 2.86
C ALA A 109 8.52 12.84 4.19
N ALA A 110 8.16 11.55 4.17
CA ALA A 110 7.98 10.75 5.38
C ALA A 110 9.26 10.65 6.23
N GLN A 111 10.40 10.39 5.59
CA GLN A 111 11.69 10.33 6.28
C GLN A 111 12.05 11.68 6.90
N ASP A 112 11.85 12.78 6.18
CA ASP A 112 12.10 14.12 6.70
C ASP A 112 11.16 14.49 7.85
N HIS A 113 9.90 14.04 7.81
CA HIS A 113 8.96 14.24 8.91
C HIS A 113 9.40 13.47 10.17
N LEU A 114 9.80 12.20 10.03
CA LEU A 114 10.30 11.39 11.16
C LEU A 114 11.58 11.94 11.78
N ARG A 115 12.46 12.58 11.00
CA ARG A 115 13.67 13.23 11.51
C ARG A 115 13.40 14.50 12.34
N ARG A 116 12.21 15.09 12.22
CA ARG A 116 11.83 16.34 12.89
C ARG A 116 11.02 16.12 14.17
N LEU A 117 10.60 14.88 14.42
CA LEU A 117 9.99 14.44 15.68
C LEU A 117 11.08 14.15 16.71
#